data_AF-A0A7S2WVL5-F1
#
_entry.id   AF-A0A7S2WVL5-F1
#
_cell.length_a   1.000
_cell.length_b   1.000
_cell.length_c   1.000
_cell.angle_alpha   90.00
_cell.angle_beta   90.00
_cell.angle_gamma   90.00
#
_symmetry.space_group_name_H-M   'P 1'
#
loop_
_entity.id
_entity.type
_entity.pdbx_description
1 polymer ?
#
loop_
_entity_poly.entity_id
_entity_poly.type
_entity_poly.pdbx_seq_one_letter_code
_entity_poly.pdbx_strand_id
1 'polypeptide(L)'
;SGLEESRLLLRDWLVRLALSVAKHIPNHQFRLPSAESSPSDLAALFGDSGAMIAQYVFGMLCSPLFGQGVAESDQLTVAEVQLSSLLPTELRKVFYPDLVTVASLGLPPTPAGRSAACWGTLLRLSRQAMASHASRALLLDTQASICLYYPWETIAQDHAGEFPFPPPDDCLVMAAVRERGTASRRVPQIVVCRAGTPEAPYFEEGLVEDRMLPDSLGALGFGDFCSAIVAAAAEGPGS
;
A
#
# COMPACT_ATOMS: atom_id res chain seq x y z
N SER A 1 4.79 6.37 26.22
CA SER A 1 5.26 7.64 25.65
C SER A 1 4.12 8.25 24.84
N GLY A 2 4.16 9.55 24.52
CA GLY A 2 3.07 10.20 23.75
C GLY A 2 2.84 9.59 22.36
N LEU A 3 3.88 9.04 21.74
CA LEU A 3 3.75 8.34 20.46
C LEU A 3 2.96 7.04 20.60
N GLU A 4 3.21 6.29 21.66
CA GLU A 4 2.50 5.04 21.95
C GLU A 4 1.00 5.29 22.18
N GLU A 5 0.69 6.32 22.96
CA GLU A 5 -0.69 6.75 23.17
C GLU A 5 -1.36 7.20 21.87
N SER A 6 -0.62 7.89 20.98
CA SER A 6 -1.14 8.32 19.69
C SER A 6 -1.52 7.15 18.77
N ARG A 7 -0.74 6.07 18.78
CA ARG A 7 -1.05 4.83 18.03
C ARG A 7 -2.33 4.18 18.54
N LEU A 8 -2.45 4.06 19.86
CA LEU A 8 -3.64 3.49 20.51
C LEU A 8 -4.88 4.34 20.21
N LEU A 9 -4.78 5.67 20.28
CA LEU A 9 -5.87 6.58 19.93
C LEU A 9 -6.31 6.42 18.47
N LEU A 10 -5.37 6.24 17.54
CA LEU A 10 -5.68 6.04 16.13
C LEU A 10 -6.40 4.70 15.88
N ARG A 11 -5.94 3.62 16.54
CA ARG A 11 -6.62 2.32 16.56
C ARG A 11 -8.04 2.46 17.14
N ASP A 12 -8.16 3.06 18.31
CA ASP A 12 -9.43 3.20 19.03
C ASP A 12 -10.44 4.08 18.26
N TRP A 13 -9.95 5.10 17.55
CA TRP A 13 -10.76 5.88 16.64
C TRP A 13 -11.38 5.01 15.55
N LEU A 14 -10.61 4.10 14.95
CA LEU A 14 -11.13 3.17 13.93
C LEU A 14 -12.14 2.17 14.51
N VAL A 15 -11.92 1.67 15.74
CA VAL A 15 -12.89 0.82 16.45
C VAL A 15 -14.21 1.59 16.69
N ARG A 16 -14.13 2.83 17.17
CA ARG A 16 -15.31 3.69 17.40
C ARG A 16 -16.04 4.00 16.09
N LEU A 17 -15.31 4.18 15.00
CA LEU A 17 -15.89 4.37 13.67
C LEU A 17 -16.63 3.11 13.21
N ALA A 18 -16.01 1.93 13.34
CA ALA A 18 -16.63 0.64 13.02
C ALA A 18 -17.93 0.42 13.82
N LEU A 19 -17.88 0.67 15.14
CA LEU A 19 -19.04 0.64 16.03
C LEU A 19 -20.14 1.61 15.59
N SER A 20 -19.77 2.83 15.20
CA SER A 20 -20.73 3.84 14.77
C SER A 20 -21.42 3.41 13.47
N VAL A 21 -20.65 2.94 12.49
CA VAL A 21 -21.19 2.45 11.21
C VAL A 21 -22.09 1.24 11.43
N ALA A 22 -21.68 0.26 12.22
CA ALA A 22 -22.47 -0.92 12.53
C ALA A 22 -23.86 -0.59 13.12
N LYS A 23 -23.96 0.46 13.95
CA LYS A 23 -25.24 0.92 14.53
C LYS A 23 -26.22 1.51 13.50
N HIS A 24 -25.71 2.02 12.38
CA HIS A 24 -26.52 2.66 11.34
C HIS A 24 -26.84 1.73 10.17
N ILE A 25 -26.26 0.52 10.14
CA ILE A 25 -26.64 -0.53 9.19
C ILE A 25 -27.93 -1.20 9.70
N PRO A 26 -29.00 -1.29 8.89
CA PRO A 26 -30.25 -1.91 9.32
C PRO A 26 -30.05 -3.35 9.83
N ASN A 27 -30.63 -3.64 11.01
CA ASN A 27 -30.49 -4.85 11.85
C ASN A 27 -30.69 -6.23 11.19
N HIS A 28 -30.92 -6.32 9.87
CA HIS A 28 -31.14 -7.57 9.15
C HIS A 28 -29.95 -8.04 8.31
N GLN A 29 -28.85 -7.27 8.21
CA GLN A 29 -27.72 -7.64 7.35
C GLN A 29 -26.37 -7.75 8.06
N PHE A 30 -26.17 -7.15 9.24
CA PHE A 30 -24.86 -7.12 9.88
C PHE A 30 -24.86 -7.69 11.29
N ARG A 31 -24.32 -8.91 11.43
CA ARG A 31 -23.84 -9.46 12.71
C ARG A 31 -22.32 -9.44 12.65
N LEU A 32 -21.67 -8.76 13.60
CA LEU A 32 -20.23 -8.90 13.81
C LEU A 32 -19.93 -10.40 14.04
N PRO A 33 -19.13 -11.06 13.18
CA PRO A 33 -18.81 -12.47 13.38
C PRO A 33 -17.87 -12.65 14.58
N SER A 34 -18.04 -13.77 15.30
CA SER A 34 -17.17 -14.16 16.41
C SER A 34 -15.79 -14.64 15.92
N ALA A 35 -14.73 -14.21 16.63
CA ALA A 35 -13.36 -14.74 16.78
C ALA A 35 -12.52 -15.24 15.56
N GLU A 36 -13.09 -15.42 14.38
CA GLU A 36 -12.39 -15.84 13.14
C GLU A 36 -12.62 -14.81 12.02
N SER A 37 -12.60 -13.53 12.37
CA SER A 37 -12.91 -12.45 11.43
C SER A 37 -11.79 -12.23 10.41
N SER A 38 -12.17 -12.05 9.15
CA SER A 38 -11.26 -11.82 8.01
C SER A 38 -11.26 -10.33 7.62
N PRO A 39 -10.24 -9.83 6.89
CA PRO A 39 -10.26 -8.47 6.33
C PRO A 39 -11.51 -8.18 5.46
N SER A 40 -12.21 -9.20 4.98
CA SER A 40 -13.49 -9.09 4.27
C SER A 40 -14.63 -8.58 5.16
N ASP A 41 -14.54 -8.73 6.48
CA ASP A 41 -15.60 -8.31 7.43
C ASP A 41 -15.60 -6.80 7.66
N LEU A 42 -14.43 -6.14 7.61
CA LEU A 42 -14.36 -4.68 7.60
C LEU A 42 -14.81 -4.10 6.25
N ALA A 43 -14.55 -4.79 5.14
CA ALA A 43 -15.09 -4.41 3.84
C ALA A 43 -16.63 -4.52 3.82
N ALA A 44 -17.19 -5.55 4.49
CA ALA A 44 -18.63 -5.67 4.67
C ALA A 44 -19.22 -4.58 5.59
N LEU A 45 -18.48 -4.14 6.62
CA LEU A 45 -18.87 -3.05 7.52
C LEU A 45 -18.91 -1.70 6.83
N PHE A 46 -17.88 -1.39 6.06
CA PHE A 46 -17.70 -0.04 5.55
C PHE A 46 -18.01 0.11 4.05
N GLY A 47 -18.49 -0.97 3.41
CA GLY A 47 -18.57 -1.07 1.96
C GLY A 47 -17.22 -0.84 1.28
N ASP A 48 -17.25 -0.52 -0.02
CA ASP A 48 -16.06 -0.27 -0.82
C ASP A 48 -15.20 0.90 -0.28
N SER A 49 -15.78 1.79 0.52
CA SER A 49 -15.12 3.02 0.98
C SER A 49 -14.32 2.87 2.28
N GLY A 50 -14.63 1.94 3.19
CA GLY A 50 -13.86 1.84 4.45
C GLY A 50 -12.95 0.63 4.60
N ALA A 51 -12.93 -0.30 3.65
CA ALA A 51 -11.72 -1.10 3.44
C ALA A 51 -10.51 -0.16 3.22
N MET A 52 -10.70 0.93 2.46
CA MET A 52 -9.69 1.96 2.26
C MET A 52 -9.33 2.70 3.56
N ILE A 53 -10.29 3.00 4.44
CA ILE A 53 -10.01 3.69 5.70
C ILE A 53 -9.10 2.82 6.59
N ALA A 54 -9.41 1.53 6.73
CA ALA A 54 -8.56 0.62 7.49
C ALA A 54 -7.15 0.52 6.88
N GLN A 55 -7.05 0.46 5.54
CA GLN A 55 -5.78 0.48 4.82
C GLN A 55 -4.96 1.75 5.11
N TYR A 56 -5.58 2.94 5.08
CA TYR A 56 -4.87 4.18 5.39
C TYR A 56 -4.45 4.27 6.85
N VAL A 57 -5.31 3.85 7.79
CA VAL A 57 -4.95 3.80 9.21
C VAL A 57 -3.75 2.87 9.42
N PHE A 58 -3.79 1.68 8.83
CA PHE A 58 -2.69 0.74 8.91
C PHE A 58 -1.40 1.30 8.28
N GLY A 59 -1.51 1.88 7.08
CA GLY A 59 -0.39 2.55 6.40
C GLY A 59 0.23 3.69 7.22
N MET A 60 -0.61 4.48 7.91
CA MET A 60 -0.14 5.50 8.85
C MET A 60 0.61 4.87 10.02
N LEU A 61 0.09 3.79 10.62
CA LEU A 61 0.74 3.07 11.71
C LEU A 61 2.07 2.41 11.29
N CYS A 62 2.24 2.10 10.00
CA CYS A 62 3.51 1.63 9.43
C CYS A 62 4.47 2.77 9.03
N SER A 63 4.00 4.02 8.96
CA SER A 63 4.79 5.16 8.48
C SER A 63 5.90 5.54 9.46
N PRO A 64 6.95 6.28 9.03
CA PRO A 64 7.99 6.75 9.93
C PRO A 64 7.50 7.59 11.12
N LEU A 65 6.29 8.19 11.03
CA LEU A 65 5.70 8.94 12.13
C LEU A 65 5.23 8.05 13.27
N PHE A 66 4.66 6.89 12.97
CA PHE A 66 3.99 6.02 13.94
C PHE A 66 4.55 4.60 14.01
N GLY A 67 5.47 4.22 13.12
CA GLY A 67 6.02 2.86 13.01
C GLY A 67 6.84 2.42 14.21
N GLN A 68 7.15 1.12 14.25
CA GLN A 68 8.13 0.57 15.20
C GLN A 68 9.52 1.16 14.93
N GLY A 69 10.25 1.48 16.00
CA GLY A 69 11.61 2.01 15.95
C GLY A 69 11.74 3.32 16.73
N VAL A 70 12.92 3.54 17.32
CA VAL A 70 13.28 4.85 17.88
C VAL A 70 13.75 5.70 16.72
N ALA A 71 12.82 6.30 15.98
CA ALA A 71 13.18 7.37 15.08
C ALA A 71 13.81 8.49 15.92
N GLU A 72 15.02 8.91 15.57
CA GLU A 72 15.67 10.05 16.22
C GLU A 72 14.74 11.28 16.09
N SER A 73 14.74 12.17 17.09
CA SER A 73 13.84 13.34 17.11
C SER A 73 13.86 14.13 15.80
N ASP A 74 15.03 14.26 15.19
CA ASP A 74 15.21 14.97 13.92
C ASP A 74 14.52 14.26 12.74
N GLN A 75 14.52 12.92 12.72
CA GLN A 75 13.85 12.13 11.68
C GLN A 75 12.33 12.29 11.76
N LEU A 76 11.76 12.32 12.97
CA LEU A 76 10.34 12.55 13.19
C LEU A 76 9.94 13.97 12.75
N THR A 77 10.72 14.98 13.10
CA THR A 77 10.48 16.37 12.65
C THR A 77 10.54 16.49 11.12
N VAL A 78 11.52 15.84 10.48
CA VAL A 78 11.62 15.83 9.01
C VAL A 78 10.40 15.16 8.39
N ALA A 79 9.96 14.00 8.91
CA ALA A 79 8.78 13.31 8.41
C ALA A 79 7.51 14.16 8.56
N GLU A 80 7.33 14.83 9.70
CA GLU A 80 6.19 15.72 9.97
C GLU A 80 6.14 16.91 9.01
N VAL A 81 7.27 17.59 8.82
CA VAL A 81 7.38 18.72 7.88
C VAL A 81 7.14 18.24 6.45
N GLN A 82 7.67 17.07 6.09
CA GLN A 82 7.47 16.53 4.75
C GLN A 82 6.01 16.23 4.48
N LEU A 83 5.31 15.56 5.40
CA LEU A 83 3.91 15.17 5.27
C LEU A 83 2.97 16.37 5.31
N SER A 84 3.17 17.32 6.24
CA SER A 84 2.33 18.51 6.37
C SER A 84 2.33 19.41 5.12
N SER A 85 3.37 19.32 4.29
CA SER A 85 3.46 20.09 3.04
C SER A 85 2.75 19.44 1.84
N LEU A 86 2.28 18.20 1.94
CA LEU A 86 1.69 17.43 0.83
C LEU A 86 0.18 17.71 0.68
N LEU A 87 -0.32 17.62 -0.55
CA LEU A 87 -1.76 17.64 -0.82
C LEU A 87 -2.43 16.34 -0.34
N PRO A 88 -3.75 16.33 -0.05
CA PRO A 88 -4.45 15.11 0.35
C PRO A 88 -4.29 13.94 -0.62
N THR A 89 -4.25 14.22 -1.92
CA THR A 89 -4.05 13.21 -2.97
C THR A 89 -2.65 12.59 -2.96
N GLU A 90 -1.65 13.36 -2.54
CA GLU A 90 -0.26 12.91 -2.41
C GLU A 90 -0.07 12.15 -1.08
N LEU A 91 -0.66 12.65 0.01
CA LEU A 91 -0.66 11.99 1.32
C LEU A 91 -1.24 10.57 1.24
N ARG A 92 -2.29 10.40 0.45
CA ARG A 92 -2.90 9.09 0.17
C ARG A 92 -1.84 8.06 -0.24
N LYS A 93 -1.01 8.41 -1.23
CA LYS A 93 0.03 7.53 -1.79
C LYS A 93 1.19 7.29 -0.83
N VAL A 94 1.46 8.23 0.07
CA VAL A 94 2.51 8.05 1.08
C VAL A 94 2.13 6.98 2.10
N PHE A 95 0.87 6.94 2.53
CA PHE A 95 0.40 5.94 3.50
C PHE A 95 -0.01 4.63 2.86
N TYR A 96 -0.61 4.68 1.67
CA TYR A 96 -0.98 3.49 0.91
C TYR A 96 -0.61 3.69 -0.57
N PRO A 97 0.64 3.34 -0.94
CA PRO A 97 1.16 3.41 -2.31
C PRO A 97 0.27 2.74 -3.37
N ASP A 98 0.45 3.12 -4.63
CA ASP A 98 -0.24 2.45 -5.74
C ASP A 98 0.67 1.33 -6.28
N LEU A 99 0.20 0.08 -6.22
CA LEU A 99 0.86 -1.07 -6.84
C LEU A 99 0.06 -1.55 -8.05
N VAL A 100 0.64 -1.51 -9.23
CA VAL A 100 -0.06 -1.84 -10.48
C VAL A 100 0.75 -2.86 -11.28
N THR A 101 0.07 -3.82 -11.89
CA THR A 101 0.73 -4.75 -12.83
C THR A 101 1.15 -4.05 -14.11
N VAL A 102 2.23 -4.51 -14.74
CA VAL A 102 2.62 -4.04 -16.06
C VAL A 102 2.12 -5.04 -17.09
N ALA A 103 1.22 -4.60 -17.96
CA ALA A 103 0.59 -5.46 -18.96
C ALA A 103 1.54 -5.75 -20.14
N SER A 104 2.33 -4.76 -20.57
CA SER A 104 3.30 -4.87 -21.65
C SER A 104 4.33 -3.75 -21.56
N LEU A 105 5.58 -4.00 -21.96
CA LEU A 105 6.60 -2.96 -22.09
C LEU A 105 6.37 -2.05 -23.32
N GLY A 106 5.65 -2.55 -24.34
CA GLY A 106 5.27 -1.80 -25.54
C GLY A 106 6.45 -1.28 -26.36
N LEU A 107 6.93 -2.07 -27.33
CA LEU A 107 7.88 -1.65 -28.36
C LEU A 107 7.33 -1.91 -29.78
N PRO A 108 7.49 -1.00 -30.76
CA PRO A 108 7.87 0.42 -30.67
C PRO A 108 6.64 1.35 -30.67
N PRO A 109 6.79 2.64 -30.29
CA PRO A 109 5.72 3.62 -30.38
C PRO A 109 5.41 3.91 -31.86
N THR A 110 4.41 3.24 -32.42
CA THR A 110 3.83 3.71 -33.68
C THR A 110 3.14 5.06 -33.43
N PRO A 111 3.14 6.00 -34.40
CA PRO A 111 2.52 7.31 -34.23
C PRO A 111 1.01 7.25 -33.95
N ALA A 112 0.37 6.08 -34.15
CA ALA A 112 -1.03 5.80 -33.83
C ALA A 112 -1.26 5.16 -32.45
N GLY A 113 -0.21 4.80 -31.70
CA GLY A 113 -0.27 3.94 -30.50
C GLY A 113 0.23 4.57 -29.21
N ARG A 114 0.21 5.90 -29.07
CA ARG A 114 0.71 6.59 -27.85
C ARG A 114 -0.16 6.41 -26.60
N SER A 115 -1.21 5.59 -26.66
CA SER A 115 -2.18 5.43 -25.58
C SER A 115 -2.69 3.99 -25.47
N ALA A 116 -1.83 2.99 -25.63
CA ALA A 116 -2.14 1.64 -25.18
C ALA A 116 -1.72 1.51 -23.71
N ALA A 117 -2.67 1.21 -22.83
CA ALA A 117 -2.45 1.07 -21.39
C ALA A 117 -1.32 0.07 -21.11
N CYS A 118 -0.14 0.56 -20.74
CA CYS A 118 0.97 -0.26 -20.24
C CYS A 118 0.73 -0.73 -18.80
N TRP A 119 -0.23 -0.09 -18.12
CA TRP A 119 -0.70 -0.40 -16.78
C TRP A 119 -1.85 -1.40 -16.82
N GLY A 120 -1.76 -2.42 -15.97
CA GLY A 120 -2.80 -3.41 -15.74
C GLY A 120 -3.57 -3.13 -14.45
N THR A 121 -3.80 -4.19 -13.69
CA THR A 121 -4.64 -4.21 -12.49
C THR A 121 -3.94 -3.55 -11.30
N LEU A 122 -4.66 -2.71 -10.56
CA LEU A 122 -4.25 -2.23 -9.25
C LEU A 122 -4.33 -3.38 -8.23
N LEU A 123 -3.24 -3.65 -7.54
CA LEU A 123 -3.10 -4.73 -6.56
C LEU A 123 -3.09 -4.17 -5.14
N ARG A 124 -3.38 -5.05 -4.19
CA ARG A 124 -3.11 -4.82 -2.77
C ARG A 124 -1.62 -4.87 -2.50
N LEU A 125 -1.18 -4.13 -1.49
CA LEU A 125 0.23 -3.98 -1.11
C LEU A 125 0.76 -5.15 -0.27
N SER A 126 0.55 -6.38 -0.73
CA SER A 126 1.06 -7.61 -0.09
C SER A 126 1.71 -8.55 -1.10
N ARG A 127 2.71 -9.31 -0.64
CA ARG A 127 3.35 -10.40 -1.39
C ARG A 127 2.34 -11.45 -1.85
N GLN A 128 1.32 -11.72 -1.04
CA GLN A 128 0.25 -12.66 -1.39
C GLN A 128 -0.57 -12.17 -2.60
N ALA A 129 -0.92 -10.88 -2.63
CA ALA A 129 -1.64 -10.30 -3.76
C ALA A 129 -0.81 -10.33 -5.04
N MET A 130 0.49 -10.05 -4.96
CA MET A 130 1.41 -10.17 -6.09
C MET A 130 1.48 -11.61 -6.62
N ALA A 131 1.67 -12.59 -5.74
CA ALA A 131 1.77 -14.00 -6.10
C ALA A 131 0.51 -14.50 -6.83
N SER A 132 -0.66 -14.00 -6.46
CA SER A 132 -1.93 -14.38 -7.08
C SER A 132 -2.11 -13.90 -8.53
N HIS A 133 -1.42 -12.83 -8.95
CA HIS A 133 -1.58 -12.21 -10.26
C HIS A 133 -0.48 -12.58 -11.28
N ALA A 134 0.59 -13.27 -10.84
CA ALA A 134 1.68 -13.77 -11.70
C ALA A 134 2.19 -12.76 -12.75
N SER A 135 2.28 -11.47 -12.38
CA SER A 135 2.70 -10.42 -13.30
C SER A 135 4.21 -10.43 -13.51
N ARG A 136 4.65 -10.14 -14.74
CA ARG A 136 6.07 -10.16 -15.11
C ARG A 136 6.83 -8.93 -14.64
N ALA A 137 6.15 -7.79 -14.49
CA ALA A 137 6.71 -6.59 -13.89
C ALA A 137 5.60 -5.82 -13.17
N LEU A 138 5.98 -5.11 -12.12
CA LEU A 138 5.08 -4.37 -11.25
C LEU A 138 5.59 -2.94 -11.10
N LEU A 139 4.67 -1.99 -11.03
CA LEU A 139 4.97 -0.60 -10.73
C LEU A 139 4.46 -0.29 -9.32
N LEU A 140 5.34 0.20 -8.45
CA LEU A 140 5.00 0.73 -7.15
C LEU A 140 5.28 2.23 -7.11
N ASP A 141 4.27 3.03 -6.80
CA ASP A 141 4.37 4.50 -6.68
C ASP A 141 4.10 4.92 -5.23
N THR A 142 5.17 5.31 -4.52
CA THR A 142 5.15 5.72 -3.11
C THR A 142 5.13 7.25 -2.94
N GLN A 143 4.92 8.00 -4.03
CA GLN A 143 5.13 9.46 -4.13
C GLN A 143 6.60 9.92 -3.99
N ALA A 144 7.40 9.30 -3.12
CA ALA A 144 8.83 9.60 -2.99
C ALA A 144 9.67 8.85 -4.03
N SER A 145 9.23 7.66 -4.43
CA SER A 145 9.85 6.83 -5.46
C SER A 145 8.80 6.20 -6.37
N ILE A 146 9.20 5.98 -7.62
CA ILE A 146 8.46 5.15 -8.58
C ILE A 146 9.36 3.97 -8.92
N CYS A 147 8.98 2.79 -8.45
CA CYS A 147 9.76 1.57 -8.57
C CYS A 147 9.15 0.64 -9.62
N LEU A 148 9.91 0.30 -10.64
CA LEU A 148 9.59 -0.77 -11.59
C LEU A 148 10.31 -2.04 -11.15
N TYR A 149 9.55 -3.04 -10.72
CA TYR A 149 10.06 -4.25 -10.09
C TYR A 149 9.79 -5.50 -10.94
N TYR A 150 10.82 -6.32 -11.08
CA TYR A 150 10.76 -7.62 -11.75
C TYR A 150 10.80 -8.74 -10.69
N PRO A 151 9.68 -9.45 -10.45
CA PRO A 151 9.63 -10.55 -9.49
C PRO A 151 10.49 -11.75 -9.92
N TRP A 152 10.80 -12.63 -8.97
CA TRP A 152 11.72 -13.76 -9.16
C TRP A 152 11.27 -14.72 -10.27
N GLU A 153 9.97 -14.95 -10.37
CA GLU A 153 9.34 -15.81 -11.37
C GLU A 153 9.66 -15.33 -12.80
N THR A 154 9.72 -14.01 -13.01
CA THR A 154 10.09 -13.41 -14.29
C THR A 154 11.55 -13.70 -14.64
N ILE A 155 12.43 -13.63 -13.63
CA ILE A 155 13.87 -13.90 -13.79
C ILE A 155 14.09 -15.38 -14.12
N ALA A 156 13.38 -16.28 -13.42
CA ALA A 156 13.54 -17.72 -13.56
C ALA A 156 13.06 -18.25 -14.93
N GLN A 157 12.11 -17.57 -15.57
CA GLN A 157 11.48 -18.02 -16.82
C GLN A 157 12.12 -17.42 -18.09
N ASP A 158 13.21 -16.67 -17.97
CA ASP A 158 14.00 -16.09 -19.07
C ASP A 158 13.15 -15.44 -20.19
N HIS A 159 12.21 -14.57 -19.79
CA HIS A 159 11.33 -13.82 -20.72
C HIS A 159 12.05 -12.68 -21.45
N ALA A 160 13.34 -12.83 -21.74
CA ALA A 160 14.24 -11.76 -22.22
C ALA A 160 13.74 -11.05 -23.49
N GLY A 161 12.88 -11.69 -24.29
CA GLY A 161 12.29 -11.10 -25.50
C GLY A 161 11.11 -10.14 -25.25
N GLU A 162 10.25 -10.43 -24.28
CA GLU A 162 9.00 -9.64 -24.06
C GLU A 162 9.13 -8.69 -22.86
N PHE A 163 9.88 -9.10 -21.85
CA PHE A 163 10.18 -8.30 -20.66
C PHE A 163 11.70 -8.29 -20.38
N PRO A 164 12.52 -7.68 -21.27
CA PRO A 164 13.93 -7.46 -21.01
C PRO A 164 14.17 -6.72 -19.70
N PHE A 165 15.29 -7.05 -19.05
CA PHE A 165 15.80 -6.35 -17.88
C PHE A 165 17.25 -5.88 -18.13
N PRO A 166 17.56 -4.57 -17.99
CA PRO A 166 16.61 -3.49 -17.76
C PRO A 166 15.65 -3.29 -18.97
N PRO A 167 14.49 -2.65 -18.77
CA PRO A 167 13.63 -2.28 -19.87
C PRO A 167 14.33 -1.27 -20.79
N PRO A 168 14.08 -1.30 -22.12
CA PRO A 168 14.60 -0.30 -23.05
C PRO A 168 14.14 1.11 -22.68
N ASP A 169 15.04 2.08 -22.81
CA ASP A 169 14.79 3.47 -22.42
C ASP A 169 13.67 4.14 -23.22
N ASP A 170 13.40 3.66 -24.44
CA ASP A 170 12.38 4.18 -25.36
C ASP A 170 11.05 3.41 -25.31
N CYS A 171 10.91 2.43 -24.42
CA CYS A 171 9.67 1.67 -24.27
C CYS A 171 8.54 2.51 -23.64
N LEU A 172 7.29 2.13 -23.92
CA LEU A 172 6.09 2.84 -23.43
C LEU A 172 6.02 2.88 -21.91
N VAL A 173 6.48 1.83 -21.21
CA VAL A 173 6.51 1.81 -19.74
C VAL A 173 7.46 2.88 -19.21
N MET A 174 8.69 2.97 -19.72
CA MET A 174 9.64 3.98 -19.26
C MET A 174 9.20 5.40 -19.58
N ALA A 175 8.54 5.62 -20.73
CA ALA A 175 7.91 6.90 -21.04
C ALA A 175 6.82 7.25 -20.02
N ALA A 176 5.95 6.30 -19.68
CA ALA A 176 4.86 6.51 -18.73
C ALA A 176 5.36 6.66 -17.28
N VAL A 177 6.43 5.97 -16.88
CA VAL A 177 7.11 6.18 -15.58
C VAL A 177 7.66 7.60 -15.49
N ARG A 178 8.33 8.09 -16.54
CA ARG A 178 8.87 9.46 -16.58
C ARG A 178 7.76 10.51 -16.55
N GLU A 179 6.67 10.27 -17.28
CA GLU A 179 5.49 11.16 -17.26
C GLU A 179 4.90 11.28 -15.85
N ARG A 180 4.69 10.15 -15.16
CA ARG A 180 4.26 10.14 -13.75
C ARG A 180 5.23 10.91 -12.86
N GLY A 181 6.54 10.75 -13.08
CA GLY A 181 7.56 11.48 -12.34
C GLY A 181 7.51 13.00 -12.53
N THR A 182 7.17 13.48 -13.73
CA THR A 182 7.06 14.92 -14.03
C THR A 182 5.75 15.56 -13.54
N ALA A 183 4.70 14.76 -13.32
CA ALA A 183 3.40 15.26 -12.85
C ALA A 183 3.38 15.55 -11.34
N SER A 184 4.32 15.00 -10.58
CA SER A 184 4.40 15.16 -9.13
C SER A 184 5.05 16.47 -8.70
N ARG A 185 4.59 17.07 -7.60
CA ARG A 185 5.15 18.31 -7.05
C ARG A 185 6.60 18.16 -6.60
N ARG A 186 6.96 16.97 -6.11
CA ARG A 186 8.34 16.56 -5.85
C ARG A 186 8.73 15.55 -6.91
N VAL A 187 9.94 15.70 -7.45
CA VAL A 187 10.49 14.74 -8.41
C VAL A 187 10.77 13.43 -7.66
N PRO A 188 10.04 12.34 -7.95
CA PRO A 188 10.28 11.07 -7.28
C PRO A 188 11.56 10.41 -7.82
N GLN A 189 12.19 9.59 -7.00
CA GLN A 189 13.29 8.74 -7.45
C GLN A 189 12.73 7.62 -8.32
N ILE A 190 13.17 7.53 -9.58
CA ILE A 190 12.82 6.41 -10.44
C ILE A 190 13.81 5.27 -10.19
N VAL A 191 13.30 4.11 -9.80
CA VAL A 191 14.09 2.92 -9.48
C VAL A 191 13.63 1.77 -10.38
N VAL A 192 14.58 1.08 -11.01
CA VAL A 192 14.30 -0.16 -11.74
C VAL A 192 15.09 -1.26 -11.06
N CYS A 193 14.40 -2.27 -10.55
CA CYS A 193 15.02 -3.34 -9.79
C CYS A 193 14.35 -4.69 -10.03
N ARG A 194 14.98 -5.74 -9.51
CA ARG A 194 14.48 -7.12 -9.58
C ARG A 194 14.66 -7.82 -8.24
N ALA A 195 13.91 -8.89 -8.02
CA ALA A 195 14.02 -9.70 -6.81
C ALA A 195 15.49 -10.06 -6.49
N GLY A 196 15.90 -9.87 -5.24
CA GLY A 196 17.25 -10.20 -4.76
C GLY A 196 18.36 -9.22 -5.15
N THR A 197 18.03 -8.04 -5.67
CA THR A 197 19.02 -6.95 -5.89
C THR A 197 19.09 -5.99 -4.70
N PRO A 198 20.20 -5.24 -4.53
CA PRO A 198 20.33 -4.21 -3.48
C PRO A 198 19.24 -3.14 -3.52
N GLU A 199 18.63 -2.91 -4.68
CA GLU A 199 17.54 -1.94 -4.90
C GLU A 199 16.15 -2.53 -4.64
N ALA A 200 16.02 -3.84 -4.42
CA ALA A 200 14.74 -4.50 -4.11
C ALA A 200 14.04 -3.92 -2.86
N PRO A 201 14.73 -3.46 -1.79
CA PRO A 201 14.09 -2.82 -0.64
C PRO A 201 13.21 -1.62 -0.99
N TYR A 202 13.53 -0.84 -2.04
CA TYR A 202 12.67 0.27 -2.50
C TYR A 202 11.27 -0.19 -2.92
N PHE A 203 11.14 -1.45 -3.34
CA PHE A 203 9.87 -2.08 -3.65
C PHE A 203 9.30 -2.80 -2.44
N GLU A 204 10.10 -3.65 -1.78
CA GLU A 204 9.63 -4.53 -0.71
C GLU A 204 9.13 -3.76 0.53
N GLU A 205 9.76 -2.65 0.90
CA GLU A 205 9.34 -1.84 2.05
C GLU A 205 8.01 -1.11 1.80
N GLY A 206 7.64 -0.90 0.54
CA GLY A 206 6.37 -0.30 0.16
C GLY A 206 5.22 -1.30 0.06
N LEU A 207 5.45 -2.61 0.26
CA LEU A 207 4.40 -3.61 0.49
C LEU A 207 3.88 -3.48 1.92
N VAL A 208 3.16 -2.38 2.18
CA VAL A 208 2.82 -1.96 3.54
C VAL A 208 2.03 -3.02 4.30
N GLU A 209 1.17 -3.82 3.65
CA GLU A 209 0.31 -4.81 4.32
C GLU A 209 1.10 -5.98 4.94
N ASP A 210 2.33 -6.20 4.49
CA ASP A 210 3.24 -7.22 5.03
C ASP A 210 4.10 -6.69 6.19
N ARG A 211 4.00 -5.40 6.52
CA ARG A 211 4.76 -4.79 7.61
C ARG A 211 4.14 -5.13 8.96
N MET A 212 5.01 -5.37 9.94
CA MET A 212 4.61 -5.62 11.33
C MET A 212 4.32 -4.31 12.05
N LEU A 213 3.24 -4.28 12.83
CA LEU A 213 2.91 -3.17 13.70
C LEU A 213 3.62 -3.30 15.06
N PRO A 214 3.74 -2.20 15.83
CA PRO A 214 4.08 -2.23 17.26
C PRO A 214 3.40 -3.35 18.04
N ASP A 215 4.16 -4.07 18.87
CA ASP A 215 3.65 -5.19 19.70
C ASP A 215 2.43 -4.78 20.53
N SER A 216 2.37 -3.51 20.94
CA SER A 216 1.26 -2.91 21.67
C SER A 216 -0.06 -2.86 20.90
N LEU A 217 -0.01 -2.93 19.57
CA LEU A 217 -1.19 -3.03 18.69
C LEU A 217 -1.59 -4.49 18.41
N GLY A 218 -0.74 -5.47 18.79
CA GLY A 218 -1.07 -6.89 18.78
C GLY A 218 -1.34 -7.50 17.40
N ALA A 219 -0.82 -6.91 16.33
CA ALA A 219 -1.08 -7.34 14.95
C ALA A 219 0.21 -7.59 14.17
N LEU A 220 0.35 -8.77 13.55
CA LEU A 220 1.53 -9.15 12.77
C LEU A 220 1.48 -8.69 11.31
N GLY A 221 0.32 -8.19 10.87
CA GLY A 221 0.10 -7.64 9.53
C GLY A 221 -1.29 -7.05 9.37
N PHE A 222 -1.63 -6.63 8.15
CA PHE A 222 -2.92 -5.95 7.89
C PHE A 222 -4.14 -6.83 8.17
N GLY A 223 -4.06 -8.13 7.89
CA GLY A 223 -5.13 -9.09 8.18
C GLY A 223 -5.47 -9.12 9.67
N ASP A 224 -4.47 -9.38 10.52
CA ASP A 224 -4.63 -9.42 11.98
C ASP A 224 -5.10 -8.10 12.55
N PHE A 225 -4.60 -6.98 12.01
CA PHE A 225 -5.07 -5.65 12.40
C PHE A 225 -6.57 -5.50 12.15
N CYS A 226 -7.06 -5.93 10.98
CA CYS A 226 -8.47 -5.89 10.67
C CYS A 226 -9.30 -6.76 11.64
N SER A 227 -8.85 -7.99 11.90
CA SER A 227 -9.50 -8.91 12.83
C SER A 227 -9.58 -8.33 14.25
N ALA A 228 -8.50 -7.69 14.71
CA ALA A 228 -8.44 -7.04 16.02
C ALA A 228 -9.41 -5.85 16.15
N ILE A 229 -9.61 -5.07 15.08
CA ILE A 229 -10.60 -3.99 15.06
C ILE A 229 -12.02 -4.55 15.13
N VAL A 230 -12.32 -5.61 14.36
CA VAL A 230 -13.64 -6.27 14.37
C VAL A 230 -13.93 -6.86 15.75
N ALA A 231 -12.97 -7.56 16.35
CA ALA A 231 -13.11 -8.14 17.69
C ALA A 231 -13.37 -7.06 18.74
N ALA A 232 -12.58 -5.98 18.75
CA ALA A 232 -12.78 -4.87 19.68
C ALA A 232 -14.13 -4.15 19.48
N ALA A 233 -14.62 -4.06 18.24
CA ALA A 233 -15.96 -3.54 17.97
C ALA A 233 -17.07 -4.49 18.44
N ALA A 234 -16.85 -5.81 18.42
CA ALA A 234 -17.81 -6.79 18.91
C ALA A 234 -17.93 -6.81 20.44
N GLU A 235 -16.84 -6.57 21.16
CA GLU A 235 -16.81 -6.53 22.63
C GLU A 235 -17.52 -5.28 23.21
N GLY A 236 -17.68 -4.22 22.40
CA GLY A 236 -18.30 -2.95 22.81
C GLY A 236 -17.41 -2.10 23.72
N PRO A 237 -17.75 -0.81 23.93
CA PRO A 237 -16.94 0.07 24.76
C PRO A 237 -17.12 -0.27 26.25
N GLY A 238 -16.28 -1.16 26.78
CA GLY A 238 -16.08 -1.36 28.21
C GLY A 238 -17.25 -1.96 28.98
N SER A 239 -17.03 -3.17 29.50
CA SER A 239 -17.56 -3.58 30.81
C SER A 239 -16.96 -2.70 31.90
#